data_AF-A0A1I1GES8-F1
#
_entry.id   AF-A0A1I1GES8-F1
#
_cell.length_a   1.000
_cell.length_b   1.000
_cell.length_c   1.000
_cell.angle_alpha   90.00
_cell.angle_beta   90.00
_cell.angle_gamma   90.00
#
_symmetry.space_group_name_H-M   'P 1'
#
loop_
_entity.id
_entity.type
_entity.pdbx_description
1 polymer ?
#
loop_
_entity_poly.entity_id
_entity_poly.type
_entity_poly.pdbx_seq_one_letter_code
_entity_poly.pdbx_strand_id
1 'polypeptide(L)'
;MEHFVTEEMRQLIDKYHERKNENLMKLTYEFVKDAFHPEPGREDKLYRLEHSLRVALWGKKIAEGEGWNPVPLVIACLLHDIGYVESWKNGNYGAHHHYSRFIAEEYLEAMGMKSETVKKIGVAIVLHAENSPTENPELFKNASPFELSVWDADDLDRYDEMRMIMNARRDIGELTAADLKKVAENRLSLAVSSKDRICGTETARKYWLEEMDEGRRLYDKLIAQMDHTWEMEQWLSGQDRT
;
A
#
# COMPACT_ATOMS: atom_id res chain seq x y z
N MET A 1 -9.30 -5.32 29.46
CA MET A 1 -8.77 -4.67 28.25
C MET A 1 -7.69 -5.59 27.73
N GLU A 2 -7.89 -6.22 26.57
CA GLU A 2 -6.78 -6.89 25.89
C GLU A 2 -5.71 -5.83 25.60
N HIS A 3 -4.47 -6.07 26.03
CA HIS A 3 -3.37 -5.17 25.74
C HIS A 3 -2.96 -5.36 24.28
N PHE A 4 -3.46 -4.50 23.39
CA PHE A 4 -3.18 -4.54 21.95
C PHE A 4 -1.74 -4.13 21.59
N VAL A 5 -1.03 -3.48 22.50
CA VAL A 5 0.39 -3.12 22.39
C VAL A 5 1.18 -3.93 23.42
N THR A 6 2.17 -4.70 22.95
CA THR A 6 3.01 -5.53 23.82
C THR A 6 3.97 -4.70 24.67
N GLU A 7 4.48 -5.29 25.75
CA GLU A 7 5.47 -4.65 26.62
C GLU A 7 6.75 -4.29 25.86
N GLU A 8 7.20 -5.17 24.96
CA GLU A 8 8.36 -4.91 24.08
C GLU A 8 8.15 -3.66 23.22
N MET A 9 6.94 -3.49 22.68
CA MET A 9 6.59 -2.31 21.89
C MET A 9 6.50 -1.05 22.74
N ARG A 10 6.00 -1.13 23.98
CA ARG A 10 6.00 0.02 24.91
C ARG A 10 7.40 0.44 25.30
N GLN A 11 8.30 -0.51 25.57
CA GLN A 11 9.71 -0.21 25.83
C GLN A 11 10.36 0.49 24.64
N LEU A 12 10.00 0.09 23.41
CA LEU A 12 10.44 0.78 22.20
C LEU A 12 9.86 2.20 22.13
N ILE A 13 8.56 2.40 22.40
CA ILE A 13 7.95 3.74 22.44
C ILE A 13 8.64 4.63 23.48
N ASP A 14 8.92 4.12 24.69
CA ASP A 14 9.59 4.84 25.76
C ASP A 14 10.99 5.30 25.34
N LYS A 15 11.77 4.43 24.69
CA LYS A 15 13.09 4.78 24.10
C LYS A 15 12.99 5.99 23.16
N TYR A 16 11.91 6.10 22.38
CA TYR A 16 11.71 7.22 21.46
C TYR A 16 11.11 8.46 22.14
N HIS A 17 10.28 8.28 23.18
CA HIS A 17 9.75 9.38 23.98
C HIS A 17 10.91 10.19 24.62
N GLU A 18 11.98 9.55 25.09
CA GLU A 18 13.17 10.24 25.63
C GLU A 18 13.77 11.25 24.63
N ARG A 19 13.56 11.01 23.33
CA ARG A 19 14.06 11.82 22.22
C ARG A 19 12.99 12.73 21.61
N LYS A 20 11.82 12.90 22.25
CA LYS A 20 10.64 13.59 21.68
C LYS A 20 10.84 15.05 21.23
N ASN A 21 11.92 15.68 21.65
CA ASN A 21 12.27 17.03 21.22
C ASN A 21 13.07 17.06 19.89
N GLU A 22 13.46 15.91 19.33
CA GLU A 22 14.08 15.83 18.00
C GLU A 22 13.01 15.89 16.87
N ASN A 23 13.46 15.84 15.61
CA ASN A 23 12.57 15.87 14.46
C ASN A 23 11.64 14.65 14.42
N LEU A 24 10.33 14.87 14.51
CA LEU A 24 9.34 13.81 14.60
C LEU A 24 9.36 12.84 13.39
N MET A 25 9.51 13.34 12.17
CA MET A 25 9.56 12.46 10.98
C MET A 25 10.77 11.53 11.02
N LYS A 26 11.93 12.06 11.41
CA LYS A 26 13.15 11.26 11.60
C LYS A 26 12.92 10.18 12.67
N LEU A 27 12.36 10.56 13.81
CA LEU A 27 12.07 9.61 14.89
C LEU A 27 11.04 8.56 14.48
N THR A 28 10.04 8.92 13.68
CA THR A 28 9.02 7.97 13.20
C THR A 28 9.66 6.95 12.26
N TYR A 29 10.52 7.39 11.33
CA TYR A 29 11.28 6.49 10.47
C TYR A 29 12.15 5.53 11.27
N GLU A 30 12.94 6.06 12.22
CA GLU A 30 13.81 5.25 13.08
C GLU A 30 13.00 4.26 13.93
N PHE A 31 11.86 4.69 14.49
CA PHE A 31 10.94 3.84 15.25
C PHE A 31 10.41 2.68 14.41
N VAL A 32 9.91 2.95 13.19
CA VAL A 32 9.41 1.90 12.28
C VAL A 32 10.53 0.94 11.89
N LYS A 33 11.73 1.45 11.62
CA LYS A 33 12.91 0.63 11.31
C LYS A 33 13.30 -0.28 12.49
N ASP A 34 13.34 0.26 13.70
CA ASP A 34 13.67 -0.51 14.91
C ASP A 34 12.60 -1.56 15.22
N ALA A 35 11.31 -1.22 15.02
CA ALA A 35 10.20 -2.13 15.24
C ALA A 35 10.22 -3.30 14.27
N PHE A 36 10.42 -3.04 12.97
CA PHE A 36 10.55 -4.12 12.00
C PHE A 36 11.84 -4.91 12.21
N HIS A 37 12.94 -4.26 12.59
CA HIS A 37 14.24 -4.87 12.80
C HIS A 37 14.70 -5.72 11.59
N PRO A 38 14.94 -5.10 10.42
CA PRO A 38 15.27 -5.79 9.17
C PRO A 38 16.76 -6.19 9.13
N GLU A 39 17.11 -7.25 9.83
CA GLU A 39 18.46 -7.84 9.83
C GLU A 39 18.71 -8.74 8.60
N PRO A 40 19.98 -9.08 8.28
CA PRO A 40 20.29 -10.04 7.22
C PRO A 40 19.51 -11.36 7.35
N GLY A 41 18.90 -11.82 6.25
CA GLY A 41 18.04 -13.01 6.24
C GLY A 41 16.59 -12.75 6.69
N ARG A 42 16.20 -11.49 6.88
CA ARG A 42 14.82 -11.03 7.13
C ARG A 42 14.32 -10.11 6.04
N GLU A 43 14.39 -10.57 4.79
CA GLU A 43 13.92 -9.85 3.61
C GLU A 43 12.42 -9.50 3.71
N ASP A 44 11.63 -10.31 4.43
CA ASP A 44 10.22 -10.04 4.74
C ASP A 44 10.03 -8.73 5.52
N LYS A 45 10.91 -8.48 6.50
CA LYS A 45 10.89 -7.27 7.34
C LYS A 45 11.45 -6.06 6.60
N LEU A 46 12.55 -6.26 5.84
CA LEU A 46 13.12 -5.21 5.01
C LEU A 46 12.09 -4.73 3.97
N TYR A 47 11.42 -5.66 3.31
CA TYR A 47 10.35 -5.37 2.37
C TYR A 47 9.24 -4.53 3.00
N ARG A 48 8.83 -4.81 4.25
CA ARG A 48 7.82 -4.01 4.95
C ARG A 48 8.29 -2.59 5.24
N LEU A 49 9.53 -2.42 5.70
CA LEU A 49 10.09 -1.09 5.89
C LEU A 49 10.14 -0.30 4.56
N GLU A 50 10.62 -0.94 3.50
CA GLU A 50 10.71 -0.31 2.17
C GLU A 50 9.33 0.02 1.59
N HIS A 51 8.34 -0.84 1.81
CA HIS A 51 6.95 -0.58 1.48
C HIS A 51 6.42 0.66 2.22
N SER A 52 6.57 0.75 3.54
CA SER A 52 6.18 1.94 4.30
C SER A 52 6.86 3.22 3.80
N LEU A 53 8.12 3.14 3.34
CA LEU A 53 8.82 4.29 2.75
C LEU A 53 8.24 4.72 1.40
N ARG A 54 7.89 3.78 0.52
CA ARG A 54 7.26 4.10 -0.77
C ARG A 54 5.84 4.62 -0.60
N VAL A 55 5.06 4.04 0.32
CA VAL A 55 3.75 4.57 0.71
C VAL A 55 3.88 5.98 1.29
N ALA A 56 4.89 6.24 2.11
CA ALA A 56 5.17 7.59 2.63
C ALA A 56 5.56 8.59 1.53
N LEU A 57 6.24 8.16 0.47
CA LEU A 57 6.51 8.99 -0.70
C LEU A 57 5.21 9.36 -1.43
N TRP A 58 4.29 8.41 -1.61
CA TRP A 58 2.97 8.70 -2.19
C TRP A 58 2.16 9.64 -1.30
N GLY A 59 2.12 9.41 0.00
CA GLY A 59 1.50 10.32 0.96
C GLY A 59 2.07 11.74 0.89
N LYS A 60 3.40 11.88 0.75
CA LYS A 60 4.05 13.18 0.54
C LYS A 60 3.55 13.85 -0.76
N LYS A 61 3.56 13.13 -1.88
CA LYS A 61 3.11 13.66 -3.18
C LYS A 61 1.64 14.09 -3.16
N ILE A 62 0.77 13.32 -2.50
CA ILE A 62 -0.66 13.65 -2.33
C ILE A 62 -0.79 14.93 -1.52
N ALA A 63 -0.18 15.00 -0.33
CA ALA A 63 -0.25 16.19 0.51
C ALA A 63 0.28 17.44 -0.21
N GLU A 64 1.38 17.34 -0.94
CA GLU A 64 1.94 18.46 -1.71
C GLU A 64 1.00 18.92 -2.84
N GLY A 65 0.36 17.99 -3.56
CA GLY A 65 -0.61 18.32 -4.61
C GLY A 65 -1.88 18.99 -4.09
N GLU A 66 -2.31 18.61 -2.88
CA GLU A 66 -3.46 19.24 -2.19
C GLU A 66 -3.09 20.51 -1.42
N GLY A 67 -1.81 20.91 -1.42
CA GLY A 67 -1.33 22.08 -0.66
C GLY A 67 -1.37 21.89 0.86
N TRP A 68 -1.42 20.65 1.35
CA TRP A 68 -1.40 20.32 2.77
C TRP A 68 0.04 20.35 3.33
N ASN A 69 0.15 20.45 4.66
CA ASN A 69 1.40 20.10 5.33
C ASN A 69 1.64 18.59 5.17
N PRO A 70 2.75 18.13 4.57
CA PRO A 70 2.99 16.71 4.32
C PRO A 70 3.27 15.90 5.60
N VAL A 71 3.72 16.54 6.69
CA VAL A 71 4.20 15.83 7.88
C VAL A 71 3.19 14.81 8.45
N PRO A 72 1.91 15.14 8.68
CA PRO A 72 0.98 14.17 9.28
C PRO A 72 0.67 12.99 8.36
N LEU A 73 0.54 13.21 7.04
CA LEU A 73 0.23 12.14 6.09
C LEU A 73 1.44 11.21 5.90
N VAL A 74 2.65 11.76 5.81
CA VAL A 74 3.90 10.98 5.76
C VAL A 74 4.04 10.10 6.99
N ILE A 75 3.78 10.63 8.19
CA ILE A 75 3.82 9.86 9.44
C ILE A 75 2.77 8.75 9.44
N ALA A 76 1.54 9.05 9.01
CA ALA A 76 0.48 8.04 8.92
C ALA A 76 0.87 6.89 7.96
N CYS A 77 1.41 7.23 6.80
CA CYS A 77 1.93 6.28 5.82
C CYS A 77 3.13 5.46 6.33
N LEU A 78 4.03 6.04 7.13
CA LEU A 78 5.12 5.27 7.74
C LEU A 78 4.60 4.24 8.75
N LEU A 79 3.55 4.59 9.49
CA LEU A 79 3.01 3.79 10.58
C LEU A 79 1.91 2.80 10.15
N HIS A 80 1.36 2.90 8.94
CA HIS A 80 0.16 2.14 8.55
C HIS A 80 0.30 0.61 8.73
N ASP A 81 1.49 0.08 8.48
CA ASP A 81 1.79 -1.36 8.49
C ASP A 81 2.54 -1.81 9.75
N ILE A 82 2.78 -0.92 10.73
CA ILE A 82 3.63 -1.22 11.90
C ILE A 82 3.10 -2.39 12.72
N GLY A 83 1.78 -2.60 12.74
CA GLY A 83 1.09 -3.69 13.44
C GLY A 83 1.44 -5.09 12.95
N TYR A 84 2.11 -5.25 11.79
CA TYR A 84 2.65 -6.53 11.38
C TYR A 84 3.60 -7.13 12.43
N VAL A 85 4.31 -6.30 13.20
CA VAL A 85 5.19 -6.77 14.28
C VAL A 85 4.46 -7.57 15.35
N GLU A 86 3.18 -7.27 15.59
CA GLU A 86 2.33 -8.01 16.54
C GLU A 86 1.60 -9.15 15.85
N SER A 87 1.09 -8.91 14.63
CA SER A 87 0.45 -9.97 13.82
C SER A 87 1.38 -11.16 13.56
N TRP A 88 2.69 -10.96 13.43
CA TRP A 88 3.66 -12.06 13.30
C TRP A 88 3.74 -12.94 14.54
N LYS A 89 3.58 -12.37 15.74
CA LYS A 89 3.70 -13.10 17.01
C LYS A 89 2.47 -13.97 17.26
N ASN A 90 1.28 -13.49 16.87
CA ASN A 90 0.01 -14.14 17.16
C ASN A 90 -0.61 -14.87 15.96
N GLY A 91 -0.02 -14.75 14.76
CA GLY A 91 -0.51 -15.38 13.52
C GLY A 91 -1.76 -14.72 12.93
N ASN A 92 -2.26 -13.63 13.51
CA ASN A 92 -3.44 -12.91 13.04
C ASN A 92 -3.04 -11.75 12.10
N TYR A 93 -2.62 -12.12 10.89
CA TYR A 93 -2.23 -11.17 9.83
C TYR A 93 -3.37 -10.23 9.41
N GLY A 94 -4.62 -10.67 9.50
CA GLY A 94 -5.78 -9.87 9.12
C GLY A 94 -5.97 -8.64 10.02
N ALA A 95 -5.55 -8.72 11.29
CA ALA A 95 -5.73 -7.65 12.27
C ALA A 95 -4.59 -6.61 12.33
N HIS A 96 -3.61 -6.65 11.41
CA HIS A 96 -2.44 -5.76 11.45
C HIS A 96 -2.83 -4.28 11.51
N HIS A 97 -3.83 -3.85 10.76
CA HIS A 97 -4.31 -2.46 10.75
C HIS A 97 -4.85 -1.98 12.12
N HIS A 98 -5.50 -2.86 12.89
CA HIS A 98 -5.92 -2.54 14.26
C HIS A 98 -4.71 -2.40 15.19
N TYR A 99 -3.76 -3.34 15.13
CA TYR A 99 -2.52 -3.23 15.91
C TYR A 99 -1.73 -1.97 15.50
N SER A 100 -1.64 -1.67 14.21
CA SER A 100 -0.99 -0.47 13.69
C SER A 100 -1.62 0.80 14.26
N ARG A 101 -2.96 0.86 14.30
CA ARG A 101 -3.67 1.98 14.90
C ARG A 101 -3.27 2.16 16.37
N PHE A 102 -3.36 1.10 17.18
CA PHE A 102 -3.05 1.22 18.62
C PHE A 102 -1.60 1.61 18.88
N ILE A 103 -0.65 1.02 18.13
CA ILE A 103 0.77 1.37 18.22
C ILE A 103 1.00 2.82 17.80
N ALA A 104 0.40 3.26 16.69
CA ALA A 104 0.53 4.62 16.19
C ALA A 104 -0.08 5.63 17.16
N GLU A 105 -1.24 5.35 17.75
CA GLU A 105 -1.88 6.22 18.74
C GLU A 105 -0.99 6.37 19.99
N GLU A 106 -0.54 5.26 20.60
CA GLU A 106 0.34 5.30 21.78
C GLU A 106 1.66 6.03 21.48
N TYR A 107 2.30 5.72 20.33
CA TYR A 107 3.54 6.37 19.91
C TYR A 107 3.35 7.88 19.71
N LEU A 108 2.37 8.32 18.93
CA LEU A 108 2.21 9.73 18.57
C LEU A 108 1.78 10.59 19.76
N GLU A 109 0.97 10.05 20.68
CA GLU A 109 0.65 10.71 21.94
C GLU A 109 1.90 10.91 22.80
N ALA A 110 2.74 9.87 22.92
CA ALA A 110 4.02 9.98 23.63
C ALA A 110 4.95 11.04 23.01
N MET A 111 4.90 11.20 21.68
CA MET A 111 5.63 12.24 20.95
C MET A 111 5.01 13.65 21.05
N GLY A 112 3.88 13.80 21.75
CA GLY A 112 3.23 15.10 21.96
C GLY A 112 2.41 15.61 20.77
N MET A 113 2.05 14.74 19.83
CA MET A 113 1.13 15.11 18.74
C MET A 113 -0.27 15.40 19.30
N LYS A 114 -0.96 16.40 18.73
CA LYS A 114 -2.32 16.76 19.16
C LYS A 114 -3.28 15.58 19.00
N SER A 115 -4.08 15.29 20.03
CA SER A 115 -5.00 14.15 20.05
C SER A 115 -5.99 14.11 18.87
N GLU A 116 -6.40 15.27 18.33
CA GLU A 116 -7.24 15.31 17.12
C GLU A 116 -6.51 14.76 15.89
N THR A 117 -5.24 15.12 15.70
CA THR A 117 -4.40 14.61 14.61
C THR A 117 -4.11 13.12 14.81
N VAL A 118 -3.82 12.70 16.04
CA VAL A 118 -3.61 11.28 16.37
C VAL A 118 -4.83 10.44 16.00
N LYS A 119 -6.03 10.87 16.38
CA LYS A 119 -7.29 10.17 16.04
C LYS A 119 -7.50 10.07 14.53
N LYS A 120 -7.28 11.16 13.78
CA LYS A 120 -7.36 11.17 12.32
C LYS A 120 -6.38 10.18 11.68
N ILE A 121 -5.15 10.12 12.18
CA ILE A 121 -4.15 9.12 11.73
C ILE A 121 -4.63 7.70 12.06
N GLY A 122 -5.14 7.47 13.27
CA GLY A 122 -5.67 6.16 13.67
C GLY A 122 -6.81 5.67 12.77
N VAL A 123 -7.73 6.56 12.38
CA VAL A 123 -8.80 6.24 11.42
C VAL A 123 -8.22 5.92 10.04
N ALA A 124 -7.30 6.75 9.54
CA ALA A 124 -6.64 6.52 8.25
C ALA A 124 -5.92 5.16 8.19
N ILE A 125 -5.27 4.78 9.29
CA ILE A 125 -4.60 3.47 9.43
C ILE A 125 -5.61 2.32 9.51
N VAL A 126 -6.83 2.50 10.03
CA VAL A 126 -7.81 1.40 9.95
C VAL A 126 -8.32 1.23 8.52
N LEU A 127 -8.60 2.34 7.83
CA LEU A 127 -9.17 2.34 6.48
C LEU A 127 -8.32 1.61 5.44
N HIS A 128 -6.98 1.63 5.54
CA HIS A 128 -6.13 1.05 4.49
C HIS A 128 -6.28 -0.47 4.34
N ALA A 129 -6.73 -1.18 5.38
CA ALA A 129 -6.91 -2.63 5.33
C ALA A 129 -8.31 -3.09 5.76
N GLU A 130 -9.21 -2.16 6.02
CA GLU A 130 -10.62 -2.44 6.24
C GLU A 130 -11.26 -2.88 4.90
N ASN A 131 -12.34 -3.66 4.97
CA ASN A 131 -12.98 -4.19 3.76
C ASN A 131 -13.38 -3.07 2.78
N SER A 132 -13.51 -3.41 1.50
CA SER A 132 -13.65 -2.45 0.40
C SER A 132 -14.78 -1.41 0.60
N PRO A 133 -14.78 -0.28 -0.15
CA PRO A 133 -15.90 0.66 -0.11
C PRO A 133 -17.27 0.03 -0.40
N THR A 134 -17.29 -1.10 -1.11
CA THR A 134 -18.51 -1.88 -1.36
C THR A 134 -19.01 -2.60 -0.12
N GLU A 135 -18.10 -3.10 0.71
CA GLU A 135 -18.42 -3.85 1.93
C GLU A 135 -18.67 -2.94 3.12
N ASN A 136 -17.99 -1.79 3.19
CA ASN A 136 -18.10 -0.81 4.27
C ASN A 136 -18.44 0.62 3.76
N PRO A 137 -19.54 0.82 3.01
CA PRO A 137 -19.81 2.08 2.33
C PRO A 137 -19.91 3.30 3.26
N GLU A 138 -20.51 3.14 4.44
CA GLU A 138 -20.66 4.23 5.41
C GLU A 138 -19.33 4.69 6.00
N LEU A 139 -18.37 3.76 6.17
CA LEU A 139 -17.07 4.10 6.70
C LEU A 139 -16.29 4.97 5.70
N PHE A 140 -16.26 4.57 4.42
CA PHE A 140 -15.58 5.32 3.37
C PHE A 140 -16.28 6.65 3.04
N LYS A 141 -17.61 6.69 3.09
CA LYS A 141 -18.40 7.90 2.84
C LYS A 141 -18.18 8.98 3.91
N ASN A 142 -17.95 8.58 5.15
CA ASN A 142 -17.74 9.51 6.27
C ASN A 142 -16.25 9.84 6.50
N ALA A 143 -15.34 9.15 5.81
CA ALA A 143 -13.92 9.43 5.89
C ALA A 143 -13.57 10.76 5.22
N SER A 144 -12.70 11.54 5.87
CA SER A 144 -12.16 12.76 5.31
C SER A 144 -11.16 12.46 4.17
N PRO A 145 -10.89 13.44 3.29
CA PRO A 145 -9.84 13.34 2.27
C PRO A 145 -8.48 12.86 2.83
N PHE A 146 -8.11 13.34 4.02
CA PHE A 146 -6.87 12.93 4.69
C PHE A 146 -6.90 11.45 5.08
N GLU A 147 -8.00 10.97 5.65
CA GLU A 147 -8.14 9.59 6.12
C GLU A 147 -8.11 8.59 4.97
N LEU A 148 -8.71 8.94 3.84
CA LEU A 148 -8.65 8.13 2.61
C LEU A 148 -7.26 8.17 1.94
N SER A 149 -6.46 9.21 2.18
CA SER A 149 -5.16 9.36 1.50
C SER A 149 -4.12 8.32 1.90
N VAL A 150 -4.24 7.69 3.08
CA VAL A 150 -3.36 6.55 3.46
C VAL A 150 -3.71 5.31 2.66
N TRP A 151 -5.01 5.03 2.49
CA TRP A 151 -5.48 3.97 1.60
C TRP A 151 -5.08 4.22 0.15
N ASP A 152 -5.23 5.46 -0.33
CA ASP A 152 -4.78 5.83 -1.67
C ASP A 152 -3.27 5.61 -1.87
N ALA A 153 -2.45 6.02 -0.90
CA ALA A 153 -1.00 5.88 -0.96
C ALA A 153 -0.54 4.41 -0.89
N ASP A 154 -1.20 3.59 -0.07
CA ASP A 154 -0.92 2.15 0.01
C ASP A 154 -1.26 1.46 -1.32
N ASP A 155 -2.43 1.73 -1.88
CA ASP A 155 -2.82 1.19 -3.18
C ASP A 155 -1.88 1.66 -4.29
N LEU A 156 -1.44 2.92 -4.31
CA LEU A 156 -0.48 3.38 -5.33
C LEU A 156 0.83 2.56 -5.30
N ASP A 157 1.32 2.12 -4.13
CA ASP A 157 2.46 1.17 -4.05
C ASP A 157 2.10 -0.28 -4.43
N ARG A 158 0.81 -0.61 -4.46
CA ARG A 158 0.29 -1.94 -4.83
C ARG A 158 -0.11 -2.04 -6.30
N TYR A 159 -0.05 -0.94 -7.04
CA TYR A 159 -0.39 -0.92 -8.45
C TYR A 159 0.66 -0.24 -9.34
N ASP A 160 1.76 0.24 -8.76
CA ASP A 160 2.92 0.74 -9.51
C ASP A 160 3.62 -0.35 -10.34
N GLU A 161 4.57 0.07 -11.19
CA GLU A 161 5.26 -0.86 -12.10
C GLU A 161 6.10 -1.90 -11.37
N MET A 162 6.69 -1.53 -10.23
CA MET A 162 7.44 -2.45 -9.39
C MET A 162 6.53 -3.58 -8.91
N ARG A 163 5.33 -3.25 -8.43
CA ARG A 163 4.35 -4.25 -8.00
C ARG A 163 3.83 -5.08 -9.15
N MET A 164 3.61 -4.47 -10.31
CA MET A 164 3.22 -5.21 -11.52
C MET A 164 4.27 -6.28 -11.86
N ILE A 165 5.56 -5.96 -11.79
CA ILE A 165 6.65 -6.91 -12.04
C ILE A 165 6.70 -8.00 -10.96
N MET A 166 6.52 -7.66 -9.68
CA MET A 166 6.47 -8.65 -8.60
C MET A 166 5.30 -9.63 -8.79
N ASN A 167 4.13 -9.13 -9.13
CA ASN A 167 2.95 -9.95 -9.41
C ASN A 167 3.17 -10.79 -10.68
N ALA A 168 3.75 -10.22 -11.73
CA ALA A 168 4.13 -10.94 -12.94
C ALA A 168 5.04 -12.13 -12.62
N ARG A 169 6.03 -12.01 -11.73
CA ARG A 169 6.87 -13.16 -11.34
C ARG A 169 6.07 -14.33 -10.75
N ARG A 170 4.98 -14.05 -10.02
CA ARG A 170 4.09 -15.08 -9.47
C ARG A 170 3.18 -15.66 -10.56
N ASP A 171 2.70 -14.82 -11.46
CA ASP A 171 1.62 -15.16 -12.40
C ASP A 171 2.12 -15.62 -13.78
N ILE A 172 3.35 -15.26 -14.15
CA ILE A 172 3.94 -15.40 -15.48
C ILE A 172 5.23 -16.22 -15.33
N GLY A 173 5.08 -17.54 -15.35
CA GLY A 173 6.18 -18.49 -15.52
C GLY A 173 6.45 -18.77 -17.00
N GLU A 174 6.93 -19.98 -17.31
CA GLU A 174 6.98 -20.50 -18.70
C GLU A 174 5.56 -20.88 -19.15
N LEU A 175 4.79 -19.86 -19.55
CA LEU A 175 3.43 -20.04 -20.05
C LEU A 175 3.41 -20.14 -21.58
N THR A 176 2.40 -20.85 -22.10
CA THR A 176 2.08 -20.78 -23.52
C THR A 176 1.58 -19.38 -23.89
N ALA A 177 1.61 -19.03 -25.18
CA ALA A 177 1.09 -17.73 -25.63
C ALA A 177 -0.40 -17.54 -25.26
N ALA A 178 -1.20 -18.61 -25.35
CA ALA A 178 -2.61 -18.59 -24.98
C ALA A 178 -2.82 -18.35 -23.47
N ASP A 179 -2.03 -19.04 -22.62
CA ASP A 179 -2.13 -18.87 -21.16
C ASP A 179 -1.66 -17.47 -20.73
N LEU A 180 -0.56 -16.98 -21.31
CA LEU A 180 -0.05 -15.64 -21.02
C LEU A 180 -1.02 -14.54 -21.48
N LYS A 181 -1.64 -14.71 -22.65
CA LYS A 181 -2.70 -13.81 -23.12
C LYS A 181 -3.85 -13.75 -22.12
N LYS A 182 -4.33 -14.90 -21.63
CA LYS A 182 -5.41 -14.97 -20.64
C LYS A 182 -5.03 -14.28 -19.33
N VAL A 183 -3.79 -14.44 -18.86
CA VAL A 183 -3.29 -13.72 -17.67
C VAL A 183 -3.30 -12.21 -17.91
N ALA A 184 -2.82 -11.76 -19.07
CA ALA A 184 -2.80 -10.34 -19.43
C ALA A 184 -4.21 -9.74 -19.56
N GLU A 185 -5.15 -10.44 -20.19
CA GLU A 185 -6.56 -10.02 -20.32
C GLU A 185 -7.24 -9.88 -18.95
N ASN A 186 -7.00 -10.83 -18.03
CA ASN A 186 -7.53 -10.74 -16.67
C ASN A 186 -6.97 -9.52 -15.93
N ARG A 187 -5.66 -9.26 -16.05
CA ARG A 187 -5.00 -8.10 -15.42
C ARG A 187 -5.46 -6.78 -16.02
N LEU A 188 -5.64 -6.73 -17.35
CA LEU A 188 -6.21 -5.59 -18.06
C LEU A 188 -7.64 -5.30 -17.59
N SER A 189 -8.48 -6.33 -17.48
CA SER A 189 -9.85 -6.21 -16.98
C SER A 189 -9.88 -5.61 -15.57
N LEU A 190 -9.01 -6.09 -14.68
CA LEU A 190 -8.87 -5.52 -13.33
C LEU A 190 -8.46 -4.04 -13.39
N ALA A 191 -7.41 -3.69 -14.14
CA ALA A 191 -6.95 -2.30 -14.28
C ALA A 191 -8.05 -1.36 -14.81
N VAL A 192 -8.86 -1.83 -15.76
CA VAL A 192 -10.01 -1.08 -16.29
C VAL A 192 -11.09 -0.89 -15.23
N SER A 193 -11.48 -1.97 -14.54
CA SER A 193 -12.52 -1.91 -13.50
C SER A 193 -12.13 -1.06 -12.30
N SER A 194 -10.83 -0.95 -12.03
CA SER A 194 -10.27 -0.21 -10.91
C SER A 194 -10.25 1.31 -11.12
N LYS A 195 -10.47 1.81 -12.34
CA LYS A 195 -10.41 3.26 -12.64
C LYS A 195 -11.45 4.09 -11.90
N ASP A 196 -12.60 3.49 -11.61
CA ASP A 196 -13.72 4.16 -10.94
C ASP A 196 -13.65 4.04 -9.40
N ARG A 197 -12.51 3.56 -8.86
CA ARG A 197 -12.28 3.53 -7.42
C ARG A 197 -12.44 4.93 -6.81
N ILE A 198 -13.05 4.97 -5.64
CA ILE A 198 -13.05 6.16 -4.79
C ILE A 198 -11.59 6.53 -4.46
N CYS A 199 -11.28 7.81 -4.55
CA CYS A 199 -10.03 8.39 -4.09
C CYS A 199 -10.36 9.50 -3.09
N GLY A 200 -9.51 9.69 -2.08
CA GLY A 200 -9.69 10.72 -1.07
C GLY A 200 -9.52 12.14 -1.60
N THR A 201 -8.74 12.30 -2.67
CA THR A 201 -8.35 13.61 -3.22
C THR A 201 -8.28 13.58 -4.75
N GLU A 202 -8.35 14.77 -5.37
CA GLU A 202 -8.14 14.89 -6.82
C GLU A 202 -6.70 14.56 -7.22
N THR A 203 -5.73 14.91 -6.38
CA THR A 203 -4.33 14.54 -6.59
C THR A 203 -4.15 13.02 -6.58
N ALA A 204 -4.69 12.33 -5.59
CA ALA A 204 -4.64 10.86 -5.54
C ALA A 204 -5.35 10.23 -6.74
N ARG A 205 -6.53 10.76 -7.12
CA ARG A 205 -7.27 10.30 -8.29
C ARG A 205 -6.46 10.44 -9.58
N LYS A 206 -5.75 11.56 -9.74
CA LYS A 206 -4.88 11.78 -10.89
C LYS A 206 -3.78 10.71 -10.95
N TYR A 207 -3.03 10.51 -9.86
CA TYR A 207 -1.98 9.49 -9.83
C TYR A 207 -2.53 8.09 -10.05
N TRP A 208 -3.67 7.76 -9.45
CA TRP A 208 -4.32 6.47 -9.64
C TRP A 208 -4.65 6.18 -11.11
N LEU A 209 -5.23 7.16 -11.81
CA LEU A 209 -5.55 7.02 -13.22
C LEU A 209 -4.29 6.90 -14.09
N GLU A 210 -3.21 7.59 -13.74
CA GLU A 210 -1.90 7.46 -14.41
C GLU A 210 -1.36 6.03 -14.27
N GLU A 211 -1.29 5.47 -13.07
CA GLU A 211 -0.83 4.09 -12.82
C GLU A 211 -1.70 3.05 -13.54
N MET A 212 -3.04 3.21 -13.50
CA MET A 212 -3.96 2.32 -14.22
C MET A 212 -3.77 2.38 -15.74
N ASP A 213 -3.45 3.55 -16.29
CA ASP A 213 -3.18 3.69 -17.71
C ASP A 213 -1.83 3.07 -18.12
N GLU A 214 -0.79 3.16 -17.29
CA GLU A 214 0.47 2.47 -17.55
C GLU A 214 0.31 0.95 -17.52
N GLY A 215 -0.40 0.42 -16.51
CA GLY A 215 -0.72 -1.00 -16.43
C GLY A 215 -1.51 -1.48 -17.66
N ARG A 216 -2.52 -0.72 -18.09
CA ARG A 216 -3.25 -1.02 -19.33
C ARG A 216 -2.32 -1.11 -20.54
N ARG A 217 -1.46 -0.11 -20.75
CA ARG A 217 -0.53 -0.10 -21.91
C ARG A 217 0.41 -1.30 -21.91
N LEU A 218 0.87 -1.73 -20.74
CA LEU A 218 1.70 -2.93 -20.61
C LEU A 218 0.95 -4.18 -21.05
N TYR A 219 -0.25 -4.40 -20.51
CA TYR A 219 -1.03 -5.60 -20.82
C TYR A 219 -1.56 -5.61 -22.26
N ASP A 220 -1.96 -4.47 -22.82
CA ASP A 220 -2.33 -4.35 -24.24
C ASP A 220 -1.18 -4.79 -25.16
N LYS A 221 0.05 -4.34 -24.87
CA LYS A 221 1.25 -4.75 -25.63
C LYS A 221 1.53 -6.24 -25.49
N LEU A 222 1.38 -6.78 -24.28
CA LEU A 222 1.61 -8.20 -24.03
C LEU A 222 0.61 -9.08 -24.79
N ILE A 223 -0.67 -8.71 -24.78
CA ILE A 223 -1.71 -9.40 -25.55
C ILE A 223 -1.38 -9.40 -27.05
N ALA A 224 -1.02 -8.25 -27.61
CA ALA A 224 -0.65 -8.15 -29.03
C ALA A 224 0.55 -9.04 -29.39
N GLN A 225 1.56 -9.13 -28.52
CA GLN A 225 2.71 -10.02 -28.73
C GLN A 225 2.31 -11.51 -28.75
N MET A 226 1.37 -11.91 -27.88
CA MET A 226 0.86 -13.27 -27.86
C MET A 226 0.02 -13.57 -29.10
N ASP A 227 -0.77 -12.61 -29.57
CA ASP A 227 -1.53 -12.74 -30.82
C ASP A 227 -0.62 -12.93 -32.03
N HIS A 228 0.49 -12.18 -32.13
CA HIS A 228 1.46 -12.38 -33.22
C HIS A 228 2.08 -13.79 -33.22
N THR A 229 2.23 -14.42 -32.05
CA THR A 229 2.74 -15.80 -31.96
C THR A 229 1.75 -16.77 -32.60
N TRP A 230 0.47 -16.57 -32.34
CA TRP A 230 -0.60 -17.39 -32.92
C TRP A 230 -0.77 -17.15 -34.42
N GLU A 231 -0.67 -15.89 -34.87
CA GLU A 231 -0.69 -15.55 -36.30
C GLU A 231 0.43 -16.26 -37.07
N MET A 232 1.63 -16.35 -36.49
CA MET A 232 2.75 -17.06 -37.07
C MET A 232 2.50 -18.57 -37.16
N GLU A 233 1.91 -19.17 -36.11
CA GLU A 233 1.55 -20.60 -36.10
C GLU A 233 0.48 -20.93 -37.14
N GLN A 234 -0.54 -20.09 -37.29
CA GLN A 234 -1.57 -20.22 -38.33
C GLN A 234 -0.96 -20.17 -39.73
N TRP A 235 -0.10 -19.18 -39.97
CA TRP A 235 0.58 -19.05 -41.26
C TRP A 235 1.44 -20.27 -41.60
N LEU A 236 2.21 -20.79 -40.63
CA LEU A 236 3.04 -21.99 -40.83
C LEU A 236 2.23 -23.27 -41.02
N SER A 237 1.05 -23.37 -40.40
CA SER A 237 0.18 -24.55 -40.49
C SER A 237 -0.69 -24.59 -41.75
N GLY A 238 -0.68 -23.53 -42.57
CA GLY A 238 -1.46 -23.44 -43.80
C GLY A 238 -2.97 -23.29 -43.56
N GLN A 239 -3.37 -22.86 -42.35
CA GLN A 239 -4.75 -22.51 -42.04
C GLN A 239 -4.99 -21.04 -42.41
N ASP A 240 -5.52 -20.79 -43.61
CA ASP A 240 -5.98 -19.46 -43.99
C ASP A 240 -7.21 -19.05 -43.16
N ARG A 241 -7.28 -17.76 -42.77
CA ARG A 241 -8.44 -17.17 -42.07
C ARG A 241 -9.68 -17.27 -42.96
N THR A 242 -10.61 -18.17 -42.65
CA THR A 242 -12.02 -18.08 -43.08
C THR A 242 -12.84 -17.30 -42.07
#